data_AF-A0A7V8VY53-F1
#
_entry.id   AF-A0A7V8VY53-F1
#
_cell.length_a   1.000
_cell.length_b   1.000
_cell.length_c   1.000
_cell.angle_alpha   90.00
_cell.angle_beta   90.00
_cell.angle_gamma   90.00
#
_symmetry.space_group_name_H-M   'P 1'
#
loop_
_entity.id
_entity.type
_entity.pdbx_description
1 polymer ?
#
loop_
_entity_poly.entity_id
_entity_poly.type
_entity_poly.pdbx_seq_one_letter_code
_entity_poly.pdbx_strand_id
1 'polypeptide(L)'
;MRLHFETVPSPQAPTVRLIFRLRAMLAVLTLLPLLAACGSAGSDAEPTAESATVDAILASASTRIAETQAMRFGLAVEGDTFIDTTQTIRLLAARGQLARPDSVQVDFQASLFGAGSVSIRMISIGQNAWTTDLLT
;
A
#
# COMPACT_ATOMS: atom_id res chain seq x y z
N MET A 1 -39.70 -47.92 -24.25
CA MET A 1 -40.74 -46.85 -24.23
C MET A 1 -40.27 -45.76 -25.18
N ARG A 2 -40.83 -45.75 -26.40
CA ARG A 2 -40.55 -44.76 -27.46
C ARG A 2 -41.52 -43.60 -27.31
N LEU A 3 -41.05 -42.36 -27.42
CA LEU A 3 -41.85 -41.24 -27.92
C LEU A 3 -40.99 -40.40 -28.85
N HIS A 4 -41.32 -40.49 -30.14
CA HIS A 4 -40.89 -39.56 -31.18
C HIS A 4 -41.69 -38.26 -31.01
N PHE A 5 -41.01 -37.11 -31.10
CA PHE A 5 -41.66 -35.82 -31.28
C PHE A 5 -41.37 -35.30 -32.69
N GLU A 6 -42.40 -35.24 -33.51
CA GLU A 6 -42.46 -34.32 -34.65
C GLU A 6 -42.77 -32.91 -34.13
N THR A 7 -42.09 -31.90 -34.70
CA THR A 7 -42.60 -30.52 -34.67
C THR A 7 -42.52 -29.94 -36.09
N VAL A 8 -43.68 -29.47 -36.53
CA VAL A 8 -43.98 -28.84 -37.83
C VAL A 8 -43.41 -27.42 -37.87
N PRO A 9 -42.84 -26.95 -39.01
CA PRO A 9 -42.40 -25.57 -39.15
C PRO A 9 -43.58 -24.62 -39.47
N SER A 10 -43.61 -23.45 -38.84
CA SER A 10 -44.57 -22.37 -39.10
C SER A 10 -43.91 -21.21 -39.88
N PRO A 11 -44.62 -20.54 -40.80
CA PRO A 11 -44.04 -19.65 -41.81
C PRO A 11 -43.78 -18.22 -41.32
N GLN A 12 -42.76 -17.61 -41.92
CA GLN A 12 -42.33 -16.23 -41.70
C GLN A 12 -43.32 -15.22 -42.29
N ALA A 13 -43.54 -14.09 -41.59
CA ALA A 13 -44.16 -12.90 -42.15
C ALA A 13 -43.27 -11.64 -41.93
N PRO A 14 -43.07 -10.78 -42.95
CA PRO A 14 -42.07 -9.72 -42.96
C PRO A 14 -42.66 -8.34 -42.59
N THR A 15 -42.49 -7.90 -41.34
CA THR A 15 -43.03 -6.58 -40.93
C THR A 15 -42.09 -5.74 -40.05
N VAL A 16 -40.79 -6.07 -39.98
CA VAL A 16 -39.85 -5.52 -38.97
C VAL A 16 -38.81 -4.55 -39.54
N ARG A 17 -39.12 -3.79 -40.60
CA ARG A 17 -38.14 -2.82 -41.17
C ARG A 17 -38.45 -1.35 -40.92
N LEU A 18 -39.69 -0.99 -40.64
CA LEU A 18 -40.07 0.43 -40.54
C LEU A 18 -39.92 1.01 -39.12
N ILE A 19 -40.20 0.21 -38.08
CA ILE A 19 -40.17 0.65 -36.68
C ILE A 19 -38.74 0.92 -36.19
N PHE A 20 -37.75 0.24 -36.76
CA PHE A 20 -36.35 0.35 -36.36
C PHE A 20 -35.70 1.69 -36.78
N ARG A 21 -36.11 2.24 -37.93
CA ARG A 21 -35.57 3.52 -38.45
C ARG A 21 -36.07 4.73 -37.66
N LEU A 22 -37.31 4.69 -37.18
CA LEU A 22 -37.90 5.78 -36.40
C LEU A 22 -37.30 5.88 -34.98
N ARG A 23 -36.99 4.74 -34.36
CA ARG A 23 -36.33 4.68 -33.03
C ARG A 23 -34.88 5.15 -33.07
N ALA A 24 -34.14 4.85 -34.14
CA ALA A 24 -32.77 5.30 -34.30
C ALA A 24 -32.67 6.83 -34.45
N MET A 25 -33.62 7.47 -35.14
CA MET A 25 -33.61 8.93 -35.33
C MET A 25 -33.95 9.68 -34.04
N LEU A 26 -34.85 9.14 -33.21
CA LEU A 26 -35.20 9.72 -31.90
C LEU A 26 -34.04 9.64 -30.89
N ALA A 27 -33.25 8.56 -30.94
CA ALA A 27 -32.09 8.39 -30.07
C ALA A 27 -30.90 9.32 -30.42
N VAL A 28 -30.78 9.72 -31.68
CA VAL A 28 -29.75 10.69 -32.12
C VAL A 28 -30.13 12.12 -31.73
N LEU A 29 -31.42 12.46 -31.76
CA LEU A 29 -31.90 13.80 -31.43
C LEU A 29 -31.81 14.12 -29.93
N THR A 30 -31.88 13.12 -29.05
CA THR A 30 -31.73 13.30 -27.60
C THR A 30 -30.27 13.31 -27.12
N LEU A 31 -29.32 12.81 -27.92
CA LEU A 31 -27.89 12.79 -27.55
C LEU A 31 -27.20 14.15 -27.79
N LEU A 32 -27.69 14.93 -28.77
CA LEU A 32 -27.09 16.20 -29.18
C LEU A 32 -27.01 17.28 -28.07
N PRO A 33 -28.01 17.47 -27.18
CA PRO A 33 -27.90 18.47 -26.11
C PRO A 33 -26.95 18.06 -24.97
N LEU A 34 -26.62 16.76 -24.79
CA LEU A 34 -25.65 16.35 -23.77
C LEU A 34 -24.19 16.71 -24.13
N LEU A 35 -23.86 16.83 -25.41
CA LEU A 35 -22.51 17.25 -25.83
C LEU A 35 -22.30 18.76 -25.72
N ALA A 36 -23.36 19.58 -25.83
CA ALA A 36 -23.26 21.03 -25.70
C ALA A 36 -23.05 21.50 -24.25
N ALA A 37 -23.40 20.68 -23.26
CA ALA A 37 -23.21 20.98 -21.84
C ALA A 37 -21.78 20.69 -21.33
N CYS A 38 -20.93 20.04 -22.11
CA CYS A 38 -19.51 19.81 -21.79
C CYS A 38 -18.56 20.82 -22.45
N GLY A 39 -19.10 21.86 -23.10
CA GLY A 39 -18.34 22.82 -23.92
C GLY A 39 -18.06 24.18 -23.30
N SER A 40 -18.46 24.43 -22.05
CA SER A 40 -18.00 25.64 -21.34
C SER A 40 -16.56 25.41 -20.89
N ALA A 41 -15.64 25.59 -21.83
CA ALA A 41 -14.22 25.81 -21.56
C ALA A 41 -14.10 27.13 -20.78
N GLY A 42 -14.36 27.04 -19.47
CA GLY A 42 -13.68 27.89 -18.52
C GLY A 42 -12.19 27.69 -18.77
N SER A 43 -11.46 28.78 -18.92
CA SER A 43 -10.00 28.75 -18.91
C SER A 43 -9.59 28.22 -17.55
N ASP A 44 -9.50 26.90 -17.42
CA ASP A 44 -8.93 26.22 -16.26
C ASP A 44 -7.48 26.67 -16.21
N ALA A 45 -7.22 27.68 -15.38
CA ALA A 45 -5.87 28.00 -14.96
C ALA A 45 -5.27 26.70 -14.46
N GLU A 46 -4.23 26.23 -15.15
CA GLU A 46 -3.50 25.03 -14.79
C GLU A 46 -3.14 25.15 -13.30
N PRO A 47 -3.60 24.23 -12.43
CA PRO A 47 -3.31 24.34 -11.01
C PRO A 47 -1.80 24.28 -10.86
N THR A 48 -1.19 25.41 -10.56
CA THR A 48 0.23 25.45 -10.21
C THR A 48 0.30 24.71 -8.89
N ALA A 49 0.70 23.44 -8.93
CA ALA A 49 0.85 22.62 -7.75
C ALA A 49 1.86 23.33 -6.84
N GLU A 50 1.36 23.94 -5.77
CA GLU A 50 2.18 24.61 -4.79
C GLU A 50 3.11 23.54 -4.20
N SER A 51 4.39 23.64 -4.53
CA SER A 51 5.36 22.63 -4.13
C SER A 51 5.41 22.61 -2.60
N ALA A 52 5.09 21.47 -2.01
CA ALA A 52 5.09 21.31 -0.56
C ALA A 52 6.43 21.75 0.03
N THR A 53 6.38 22.56 1.08
CA THR A 53 7.59 23.00 1.78
C THR A 53 8.25 21.81 2.47
N VAL A 54 9.57 21.88 2.68
CA VAL A 54 10.32 20.84 3.40
C VAL A 54 9.72 20.59 4.79
N ASP A 55 9.34 21.66 5.49
CA ASP A 55 8.72 21.57 6.82
C ASP A 55 7.38 20.83 6.77
N ALA A 56 6.55 21.08 5.76
CA ALA A 56 5.28 20.38 5.59
C ALA A 56 5.48 18.88 5.34
N ILE A 57 6.51 18.50 4.57
CA ILE A 57 6.86 17.10 4.31
C ILE A 57 7.32 16.42 5.59
N LEU A 58 8.22 17.04 6.35
CA LEU A 58 8.73 16.49 7.61
C LEU A 58 7.63 16.36 8.66
N ALA A 59 6.77 17.37 8.79
CA ALA A 59 5.62 17.33 9.69
C ALA A 59 4.68 16.17 9.32
N SER A 60 4.33 16.03 8.04
CA SER A 60 3.47 14.94 7.57
C SER A 60 4.09 13.56 7.82
N ALA A 61 5.38 13.39 7.54
CA ALA A 61 6.09 12.14 7.79
C ALA A 61 6.12 11.78 9.28
N SER A 62 6.43 12.76 10.14
CA SER A 62 6.42 12.59 11.59
C SER A 62 5.05 12.15 12.10
N THR A 63 3.97 12.82 11.67
CA THR A 63 2.60 12.45 12.04
C THR A 63 2.27 11.02 11.62
N ARG A 64 2.59 10.64 10.38
CA ARG A 64 2.32 9.28 9.88
C ARG A 64 3.11 8.20 10.65
N ILE A 65 4.37 8.46 10.99
CA ILE A 65 5.17 7.56 11.83
C ILE A 65 4.56 7.46 13.24
N ALA A 66 4.15 8.59 13.83
CA ALA A 66 3.49 8.63 15.13
C ALA A 66 2.14 7.89 15.13
N GLU A 67 1.44 7.79 14.01
CA GLU A 67 0.17 7.06 13.87
C GLU A 67 0.33 5.57 13.48
N THR A 68 1.53 5.16 13.06
CA THR A 68 1.84 3.77 12.65
C THR A 68 1.85 2.78 13.80
N GLN A 69 0.83 1.90 13.88
CA GLN A 69 0.69 0.93 14.98
C GLN A 69 1.77 -0.15 14.99
N ALA A 70 2.22 -0.60 13.82
CA ALA A 70 3.27 -1.60 13.72
C ALA A 70 4.19 -1.29 12.55
N MET A 71 5.49 -1.48 12.75
CA MET A 71 6.49 -1.29 11.71
C MET A 71 7.60 -2.33 11.82
N ARG A 72 8.16 -2.71 10.68
CA ARG A 72 9.44 -3.42 10.59
C ARG A 72 10.53 -2.43 10.24
N PHE A 73 11.65 -2.51 10.93
CA PHE A 73 12.79 -1.63 10.70
C PHE A 73 14.09 -2.41 10.53
N GLY A 74 15.03 -1.77 9.85
CA GLY A 74 16.42 -2.23 9.73
C GLY A 74 17.35 -1.06 10.03
N LEU A 75 18.38 -1.34 10.81
CA LEU A 75 19.48 -0.44 11.13
C LEU A 75 20.76 -1.06 10.57
N ALA A 76 21.47 -0.32 9.73
CA ALA A 76 22.82 -0.62 9.32
C ALA A 76 23.73 0.45 9.92
N VAL A 77 24.82 0.04 10.55
CA VAL A 77 25.80 0.96 11.12
C VAL A 77 26.95 1.13 10.13
N GLU A 78 27.22 2.37 9.75
CA GLU A 78 28.43 2.73 9.03
C GLU A 78 29.46 3.27 10.05
N GLY A 79 30.66 2.70 10.05
CA GLY A 79 31.72 3.03 11.00
C GLY A 79 31.64 2.25 12.31
N ASP A 80 32.32 2.74 13.34
CA ASP A 80 32.41 2.08 14.64
C ASP A 80 31.40 2.65 15.64
N THR A 81 30.37 1.87 15.97
CA THR A 81 29.42 2.17 17.04
C THR A 81 29.48 1.10 18.11
N PHE A 82 29.70 1.50 19.36
CA PHE A 82 29.79 0.60 20.50
C PHE A 82 28.57 0.77 21.41
N ILE A 83 28.04 -0.34 21.92
CA ILE A 83 26.88 -0.32 22.84
C ILE A 83 27.30 -0.37 24.32
N ASP A 84 28.60 -0.35 24.58
CA ASP A 84 29.20 -0.35 25.91
C ASP A 84 30.27 0.75 26.04
N THR A 85 30.49 1.21 27.27
CA THR A 85 31.49 2.25 27.57
C THR A 85 32.93 1.77 27.39
N THR A 86 33.15 0.45 27.46
CA THR A 86 34.47 -0.18 27.30
C THR A 86 34.83 -0.46 25.83
N GLN A 87 33.96 -0.12 24.88
CA GLN A 87 34.16 -0.34 23.43
C GLN A 87 34.47 -1.80 23.06
N THR A 88 33.84 -2.74 23.76
CA THR A 88 34.04 -4.18 23.58
C THR A 88 32.99 -4.81 22.69
N ILE A 89 31.80 -4.20 22.59
CA ILE A 89 30.65 -4.69 21.85
C ILE A 89 30.32 -3.70 20.74
N ARG A 90 30.83 -3.98 19.54
CA ARG A 90 30.54 -3.16 18.36
C ARG A 90 29.23 -3.60 17.72
N LEU A 91 28.27 -2.68 17.57
CA LEU A 91 27.04 -2.91 16.85
C LEU A 91 27.28 -2.83 15.35
N LEU A 92 26.85 -3.86 14.61
CA LEU A 92 26.99 -3.95 13.16
C LEU A 92 25.66 -3.64 12.46
N ALA A 93 24.58 -4.24 12.97
CA ALA A 93 23.25 -4.07 12.41
C ALA A 93 22.17 -4.41 13.46
N ALA A 94 20.95 -3.95 13.22
CA ALA A 94 19.78 -4.43 13.93
C ALA A 94 18.62 -4.60 12.95
N ARG A 95 17.79 -5.63 13.15
CA ARG A 95 16.51 -5.79 12.44
C ARG A 95 15.44 -6.03 13.46
N GLY A 96 14.30 -5.36 13.31
CA GLY A 96 13.27 -5.49 14.32
C GLY A 96 11.88 -5.15 13.84
N GLN A 97 10.95 -5.41 14.74
CA GLN A 97 9.54 -5.12 14.61
C GLN A 97 9.13 -4.39 15.88
N LEU A 98 8.40 -3.29 15.71
CA LEU A 98 7.77 -2.55 16.78
C LEU A 98 6.27 -2.64 16.56
N ALA A 99 5.53 -2.96 17.61
CA ALA A 99 4.09 -2.95 17.65
C ALA A 99 3.64 -2.22 18.91
N ARG A 100 2.92 -1.12 18.74
CA ARG A 100 2.39 -0.33 19.84
C ARG A 100 1.23 -1.05 20.54
N PRO A 101 1.00 -0.77 21.83
CA PRO A 101 1.68 0.24 22.66
C PRO A 101 3.05 -0.18 23.19
N ASP A 102 3.34 -1.47 23.30
CA ASP A 102 4.39 -1.94 24.21
C ASP A 102 5.10 -3.23 23.79
N SER A 103 5.13 -3.56 22.49
CA SER A 103 5.80 -4.75 21.97
C SER A 103 6.92 -4.41 21.01
N VAL A 104 8.10 -4.96 21.25
CA VAL A 104 9.29 -4.78 20.42
C VAL A 104 10.03 -6.11 20.31
N GLN A 105 10.42 -6.49 19.10
CA GLN A 105 11.30 -7.63 18.85
C GLN A 105 12.45 -7.18 17.97
N VAL A 106 13.69 -7.41 18.39
CA VAL A 106 14.89 -6.99 17.67
C VAL A 106 15.92 -8.11 17.67
N ASP A 107 16.54 -8.35 16.52
CA ASP A 107 17.75 -9.13 16.38
C ASP A 107 18.91 -8.16 16.09
N PHE A 108 19.85 -8.08 17.02
CA PHE A 108 21.10 -7.30 16.90
C PHE A 108 22.22 -8.19 16.38
N GLN A 109 23.04 -7.66 15.47
CA GLN A 109 24.32 -8.24 15.11
C GLN A 109 25.41 -7.39 15.74
N ALA A 110 26.23 -8.01 16.56
CA ALA A 110 27.34 -7.34 17.24
C ALA A 110 28.64 -8.13 17.07
N SER A 111 29.77 -7.46 17.22
CA SER A 111 31.09 -8.09 17.30
C SER A 111 31.66 -7.87 18.70
N LEU A 112 32.10 -8.96 19.34
CA LEU A 112 32.65 -8.95 20.69
C LEU A 112 34.17 -9.00 20.62
N PHE A 113 34.87 -8.03 21.23
CA PHE A 113 36.34 -7.97 21.27
C PHE A 113 37.02 -8.06 19.90
N GLY A 114 36.33 -7.63 18.82
CA GLY A 114 36.81 -7.80 17.44
C GLY A 114 36.84 -9.25 16.93
N ALA A 115 36.34 -10.21 17.73
CA ALA A 115 36.30 -11.63 17.42
C ALA A 115 34.86 -12.05 17.05
N GLY A 116 34.66 -12.34 15.77
CA GLY A 116 33.39 -12.89 15.25
C GLY A 116 32.19 -11.94 15.36
N SER A 117 31.09 -12.36 14.73
CA SER A 117 29.78 -11.73 14.87
C SER A 117 28.85 -12.62 15.68
N VAL A 118 28.22 -12.07 16.72
CA VAL A 118 27.18 -12.71 17.52
C VAL A 118 25.81 -12.10 17.19
N SER A 119 24.78 -12.93 17.26
CA SER A 119 23.39 -12.50 17.09
C SER A 119 22.71 -12.50 18.44
N ILE A 120 22.19 -11.34 18.86
CA ILE A 120 21.49 -11.16 20.13
C ILE A 120 20.03 -10.88 19.80
N ARG A 121 19.11 -11.73 20.27
CA ARG A 121 17.68 -11.45 20.15
C ARG A 121 17.18 -10.79 21.43
N MET A 122 16.44 -9.72 21.29
CA MET A 122 15.72 -9.04 22.36
C MET A 122 14.23 -9.00 22.03
N ILE A 123 13.41 -9.28 23.03
CA ILE A 123 11.95 -9.16 22.97
C ILE A 123 11.53 -8.34 24.19
N SER A 124 10.68 -7.34 23.99
CA SER A 124 10.03 -6.59 25.05
C SER A 124 8.52 -6.62 24.85
N ILE A 125 7.80 -6.86 25.95
CA ILE A 125 6.33 -6.84 26.01
C ILE A 125 5.94 -6.16 27.32
N GLY A 126 5.29 -5.01 27.23
CA GLY A 126 4.94 -4.21 28.41
C GLY A 126 6.19 -3.70 29.12
N GLN A 127 6.32 -4.05 30.39
CA GLN A 127 7.48 -3.70 31.22
C GLN A 127 8.54 -4.81 31.25
N ASN A 128 8.28 -5.93 30.58
CA ASN A 128 9.17 -7.08 30.59
C ASN A 128 10.07 -7.06 29.36
N ALA A 129 11.31 -7.48 29.54
CA ALA A 129 12.29 -7.64 28.48
C ALA A 129 13.03 -8.98 28.65
N TRP A 130 13.26 -9.66 27.55
CA TRP A 130 14.01 -10.91 27.46
C TRP A 130 15.07 -10.75 26.39
N THR A 131 16.27 -11.25 26.68
CA THR A 131 17.42 -11.24 25.76
C THR A 131 18.02 -12.64 25.71
N THR A 132 18.60 -13.00 24.55
CA THR A 132 19.42 -14.22 24.42
C THR A 132 20.54 -14.22 25.45
N ASP A 133 20.67 -15.31 26.20
CA ASP A 133 21.84 -15.54 27.05
C ASP A 133 23.05 -15.82 26.14
N LEU A 134 24.15 -15.10 26.39
CA LEU A 134 25.39 -15.20 25.62
C LEU A 134 26.45 -16.07 26.31
N LEU A 135 26.15 -16.57 27.52
CA LEU A 135 27.09 -17.30 28.37
C LEU A 135 26.76 -18.79 28.51
N THR A 136 25.63 -19.25 27.98
CA THR A 136 25.19 -20.65 27.96
C THR A 136 24.97 -21.16 26.54
#